data_AF-A0A1B6J2U4-F1
#
_entry.id   AF-A0A1B6J2U4-F1
#
_cell.length_a   1.000
_cell.length_b   1.000
_cell.length_c   1.000
_cell.angle_alpha   90.00
_cell.angle_beta   90.00
_cell.angle_gamma   90.00
#
_symmetry.space_group_name_H-M   'P 1'
#
loop_
_entity.id
_entity.type
_entity.pdbx_description
1 polymer ?
#
loop_
_entity_poly.entity_id
_entity_poly.type
_entity_poly.pdbx_seq_one_letter_code
_entity_poly.pdbx_strand_id
1 'polypeptide(L)'
;GDVIEDCDEAVKLLGFWLDPKLNWNCHIDKVCTKLSRVIFLLRKLRNVVPERCLVTVYHALFHSHLAYGILLWGHASACSRILVLQKKALRIITSSDHLEHCRPIFKRLRVLTVQGQYVMNSLIYVKENESLFGRRQDVHGYNTRHAKDLNTLKCRLSKSLNSFPIAAVKLYNSLPESIRNMNTIKFKEAIWSRLTSRPIYALKELEDDPLF
;
A
#
# COMPACT_ATOMS: atom_id res chain seq x y z
N GLY A 1 11.42 -19.07 -20.73
CA GLY A 1 12.75 -18.53 -20.39
C GLY A 1 12.51 -17.14 -19.88
N ASP A 2 12.48 -16.98 -18.56
CA ASP A 2 12.21 -15.68 -17.94
C ASP A 2 13.48 -14.84 -18.07
N VAL A 3 13.38 -13.78 -18.86
CA VAL A 3 14.39 -12.74 -18.94
C VAL A 3 14.48 -12.13 -17.54
N ILE A 4 15.61 -12.38 -16.86
CA ILE A 4 16.03 -11.60 -15.71
C ILE A 4 16.14 -10.17 -16.25
N GLU A 5 15.15 -9.33 -15.97
CA GLU A 5 15.22 -7.90 -16.30
C GLU A 5 16.39 -7.35 -15.48
N ASP A 6 17.51 -7.08 -16.15
CA ASP A 6 18.78 -6.74 -15.50
C ASP A 6 18.60 -5.56 -14.55
N CYS A 7 18.90 -5.80 -13.28
CA CYS A 7 19.08 -4.74 -12.27
C CYS A 7 20.32 -3.88 -12.56
N ASP A 8 21.10 -4.18 -13.60
CA ASP A 8 22.42 -3.58 -13.87
C ASP A 8 22.35 -2.09 -14.24
N GLU A 9 21.22 -1.61 -14.74
CA GLU A 9 21.00 -0.17 -15.00
C GLU A 9 20.35 0.57 -13.81
N ALA A 10 20.04 -0.12 -12.71
CA ALA A 10 19.33 0.50 -11.60
C ALA A 10 20.29 1.31 -10.70
N VAL A 11 19.97 2.59 -10.49
CA VAL A 11 20.76 3.48 -9.64
C VAL A 11 20.17 3.50 -8.22
N LYS A 12 21.05 3.43 -7.21
CA LYS A 12 20.65 3.55 -5.81
C LYS A 12 20.60 5.02 -5.37
N LEU A 13 19.42 5.49 -4.96
CA LEU A 13 19.21 6.84 -4.45
C LEU A 13 18.37 6.81 -3.18
N LEU A 14 18.87 7.40 -2.08
CA LEU A 14 18.18 7.46 -0.77
C LEU A 14 17.66 6.10 -0.28
N GLY A 15 18.35 5.01 -0.62
CA GLY A 15 17.95 3.65 -0.23
C GLY A 15 16.92 2.99 -1.14
N PHE A 16 16.48 3.66 -2.20
CA PHE A 16 15.65 3.13 -3.29
C PHE A 16 16.51 2.75 -4.49
N TRP A 17 16.08 1.74 -5.24
CA TRP A 17 16.68 1.37 -6.52
C TRP A 17 15.78 1.83 -7.65
N LEU A 18 16.26 2.76 -8.47
CA LEU A 18 15.52 3.37 -9.56
C LEU A 18 15.96 2.74 -10.87
N ASP A 19 15.07 2.00 -11.51
CA ASP A 19 15.25 1.52 -12.87
C ASP A 19 14.83 2.60 -13.89
N PRO A 20 15.41 2.64 -15.10
CA PRO A 20 15.07 3.64 -16.12
C PRO A 20 13.59 3.66 -16.51
N LYS A 21 12.88 2.52 -16.35
CA LYS A 21 11.45 2.38 -16.68
C LYS A 21 10.53 2.69 -15.50
N LEU A 22 11.08 3.00 -14.33
CA LEU A 22 10.42 3.17 -13.03
C LEU A 22 9.36 2.08 -12.75
N ASN A 23 9.67 0.83 -13.07
CA ASN A 23 8.81 -0.31 -12.81
C ASN A 23 8.91 -0.79 -11.35
N TRP A 24 9.93 -0.35 -10.61
CA TRP A 24 10.19 -0.70 -9.21
C TRP A 24 10.48 -2.18 -8.95
N ASN A 25 10.65 -3.00 -9.99
CA ASN A 25 10.90 -4.44 -9.87
C ASN A 25 12.18 -4.68 -9.06
N CYS A 26 13.28 -4.06 -9.47
CA CYS A 26 14.57 -4.21 -8.80
C CYS A 26 14.53 -3.74 -7.33
N HIS A 27 13.84 -2.64 -7.04
CA HIS A 27 13.64 -2.19 -5.65
C HIS A 27 12.84 -3.21 -4.84
N ILE A 28 11.74 -3.71 -5.39
CA ILE A 28 10.88 -4.72 -4.75
C ILE A 28 11.63 -6.04 -4.55
N ASP A 29 12.55 -6.43 -5.43
CA ASP A 29 13.44 -7.58 -5.24
C ASP A 29 14.32 -7.44 -4.00
N LYS A 30 14.94 -6.26 -3.84
CA LYS A 30 15.78 -5.97 -2.67
C LYS A 30 14.94 -5.92 -1.38
N VAL A 31 13.73 -5.37 -1.44
CA VAL A 31 12.78 -5.41 -0.31
C VAL A 31 12.39 -6.85 0.01
N CYS A 32 11.97 -7.65 -0.98
CA CYS A 32 11.65 -9.07 -0.81
C CYS A 32 12.78 -9.87 -0.17
N THR A 33 14.02 -9.58 -0.53
CA THR A 33 15.21 -10.19 0.07
C THR A 33 15.31 -9.87 1.57
N LYS A 34 15.13 -8.59 1.95
CA LYS A 34 15.10 -8.18 3.37
C LYS A 34 13.96 -8.87 4.13
N LEU A 35 12.76 -8.86 3.57
CA LEU A 35 11.58 -9.48 4.17
C LEU A 35 11.74 -11.00 4.35
N SER A 36 12.41 -11.68 3.43
CA SER A 36 12.70 -13.12 3.52
C SER A 36 13.61 -13.46 4.70
N ARG A 37 14.58 -12.59 5.02
CA ARG A 37 15.41 -12.74 6.23
C ARG A 37 14.58 -12.61 7.50
N VAL A 38 13.66 -11.65 7.55
CA VAL A 38 12.73 -11.48 8.68
C VAL A 38 11.80 -12.68 8.83
N ILE A 39 11.31 -13.27 7.73
CA ILE A 39 10.51 -14.50 7.77
C ILE A 39 11.28 -15.67 8.40
N PHE A 40 12.57 -15.81 8.04
CA PHE A 40 13.42 -16.83 8.65
C PHE A 40 13.57 -16.60 10.16
N LEU A 41 13.80 -15.36 10.59
CA LEU A 41 13.86 -14.99 12.00
C LEU A 41 12.55 -15.33 12.73
N LEU A 42 11.40 -14.92 12.19
CA LEU A 42 10.08 -15.22 12.76
C LEU A 42 9.88 -16.72 12.93
N ARG A 43 10.31 -17.54 11.96
CA ARG A 43 10.22 -19.00 12.03
C ARG A 43 11.04 -19.57 13.19
N LYS A 44 12.23 -19.02 13.46
CA LYS A 44 13.07 -19.45 14.58
C LYS A 44 12.49 -19.02 15.92
N LEU A 45 11.94 -17.81 15.99
CA LEU A 45 11.35 -17.27 17.23
C LEU A 45 10.01 -17.90 17.57
N ARG A 46 9.25 -18.41 16.59
CA ARG A 46 7.88 -18.94 16.76
C ARG A 46 7.73 -19.92 17.93
N ASN A 47 8.72 -20.79 18.13
CA ASN A 47 8.66 -21.84 19.16
C ASN A 47 9.21 -21.39 20.53
N VAL A 48 9.70 -20.15 20.62
CA VAL A 48 10.41 -19.62 21.80
C VAL A 48 9.67 -18.46 22.44
N VAL A 49 8.89 -17.69 21.66
CA VAL A 49 8.18 -16.52 22.17
C VAL A 49 6.67 -16.58 21.87
N PRO A 50 5.82 -15.95 22.71
CA PRO A 50 4.39 -15.87 22.46
C PRO A 50 4.03 -15.13 21.17
N GLU A 51 2.85 -15.42 20.60
CA GLU A 51 2.34 -14.82 19.35
C GLU A 51 2.43 -13.27 19.36
N ARG A 52 2.02 -12.64 20.47
CA ARG A 52 2.07 -11.17 20.63
C ARG A 52 3.47 -10.59 20.39
N CYS A 53 4.51 -11.30 20.82
CA CYS A 53 5.89 -10.86 20.63
C CYS A 53 6.29 -10.99 19.16
N LEU A 54 5.85 -12.04 18.47
CA LEU A 54 6.10 -12.22 17.03
C LEU A 54 5.42 -11.12 16.19
N VAL A 55 4.21 -10.70 16.59
CA VAL A 55 3.52 -9.57 15.95
C VAL A 55 4.33 -8.28 16.12
N THR A 56 4.86 -8.02 17.32
CA THR A 56 5.77 -6.88 17.54
C THR A 56 7.02 -6.95 16.67
N VAL A 57 7.67 -8.12 16.60
CA VAL A 57 8.84 -8.33 15.73
C VAL A 57 8.49 -8.11 14.26
N TYR A 58 7.32 -8.58 13.82
CA TYR A 58 6.81 -8.31 12.48
C TYR A 58 6.67 -6.81 12.23
N HIS A 59 6.05 -6.05 13.14
CA HIS A 59 5.94 -4.60 12.96
C HIS A 59 7.31 -3.90 12.94
N ALA A 60 8.22 -4.28 13.85
CA ALA A 60 9.53 -3.66 13.96
C ALA A 60 10.45 -3.92 12.75
N LEU A 61 10.46 -5.16 12.21
CA LEU A 61 11.44 -5.58 11.20
C LEU A 61 10.83 -5.81 9.82
N PHE A 62 9.62 -6.33 9.74
CA PHE A 62 8.96 -6.62 8.46
C PHE A 62 8.25 -5.37 7.95
N HIS A 63 7.36 -4.80 8.78
CA HIS A 63 6.52 -3.69 8.39
C HIS A 63 7.32 -2.40 8.17
N SER A 64 8.35 -2.13 8.96
CA SER A 64 9.22 -0.96 8.77
C SER A 64 9.87 -0.92 7.38
N HIS A 65 10.37 -2.06 6.88
CA HIS A 65 10.90 -2.18 5.52
C HIS A 65 9.83 -2.01 4.44
N LEU A 66 8.61 -2.52 4.69
CA LEU A 66 7.48 -2.37 3.78
C LEU A 66 6.95 -0.94 3.72
N ALA A 67 6.88 -0.24 4.86
CA ALA A 67 6.32 1.09 4.95
C ALA A 67 7.25 2.16 4.32
N TYR A 68 8.56 1.88 4.28
CA TYR A 68 9.55 2.83 3.79
C TYR A 68 9.34 3.19 2.30
N GLY A 69 8.91 4.43 2.07
CA GLY A 69 8.62 4.97 0.74
C GLY A 69 7.49 4.25 0.00
N ILE A 70 6.56 3.62 0.72
CA ILE A 70 5.45 2.85 0.10
C ILE A 70 4.64 3.67 -0.91
N LEU A 71 4.53 4.99 -0.74
CA LEU A 71 3.85 5.87 -1.70
C LEU A 71 4.49 5.83 -3.10
N LEU A 72 5.81 5.64 -3.17
CA LEU A 72 6.56 5.64 -4.41
C LEU A 72 6.36 4.34 -5.20
N TRP A 73 6.47 3.19 -4.53
CA TRP A 73 6.54 1.89 -5.20
C TRP A 73 5.32 0.99 -4.92
N GLY A 74 4.46 1.33 -3.98
CA GLY A 74 3.33 0.49 -3.53
C GLY A 74 2.28 0.18 -4.61
N HIS A 75 2.18 1.04 -5.62
CA HIS A 75 1.30 0.85 -6.78
C HIS A 75 1.84 -0.13 -7.82
N ALA A 76 3.11 -0.53 -7.74
CA ALA A 76 3.74 -1.41 -8.72
C ALA A 76 3.12 -2.82 -8.70
N SER A 77 3.00 -3.45 -9.86
CA SER A 77 2.42 -4.80 -10.00
C SER A 77 3.22 -5.87 -9.24
N ALA A 78 4.53 -5.68 -9.12
CA ALA A 78 5.43 -6.55 -8.37
C ALA A 78 5.14 -6.57 -6.85
N CYS A 79 4.35 -5.64 -6.30
CA CYS A 79 3.93 -5.66 -4.89
C CYS A 79 3.15 -6.93 -4.51
N SER A 80 2.55 -7.62 -5.48
CA SER A 80 1.96 -8.95 -5.27
C SER A 80 2.93 -9.95 -4.64
N ARG A 81 4.24 -9.85 -4.95
CA ARG A 81 5.30 -10.67 -4.37
C ARG A 81 5.52 -10.39 -2.88
N ILE A 82 5.46 -9.12 -2.49
CA ILE A 82 5.52 -8.71 -1.07
C ILE A 82 4.30 -9.24 -0.31
N LEU A 83 3.11 -9.21 -0.92
CA LEU A 83 1.90 -9.77 -0.32
C LEU A 83 2.04 -11.28 -0.05
N VAL A 84 2.66 -12.04 -0.97
CA VAL A 84 2.96 -13.47 -0.74
C VAL A 84 3.87 -13.65 0.48
N LEU A 85 4.90 -12.82 0.62
CA LEU A 85 5.79 -12.84 1.79
C LEU A 85 5.06 -12.44 3.08
N GLN A 86 4.19 -11.43 3.05
CA GLN A 86 3.35 -11.09 4.20
C GLN A 86 2.48 -12.26 4.64
N LYS A 87 1.78 -12.92 3.70
CA LYS A 87 0.95 -14.11 4.00
C LYS A 87 1.78 -15.22 4.66
N LYS A 88 3.00 -15.46 4.16
CA LYS A 88 3.93 -16.42 4.74
C LYS A 88 4.36 -16.02 6.17
N ALA A 89 4.67 -14.75 6.39
CA ALA A 89 5.01 -14.25 7.72
C ALA A 89 3.85 -14.43 8.71
N LEU A 90 2.63 -14.03 8.31
CA LEU A 90 1.45 -14.15 9.17
C LEU A 90 1.14 -15.60 9.53
N ARG A 91 1.21 -16.54 8.58
CA ARG A 91 1.01 -17.96 8.87
C ARG A 91 2.03 -18.53 9.86
N ILE A 92 3.27 -18.05 9.80
CA ILE A 92 4.30 -18.43 10.79
C ILE A 92 3.94 -17.89 12.17
N ILE A 93 3.51 -16.63 12.26
CA ILE A 93 3.09 -16.00 13.52
C ILE A 93 1.93 -16.76 14.14
N THR A 94 0.91 -17.10 13.35
CA THR A 94 -0.34 -17.70 13.82
C THR A 94 -0.32 -19.21 13.90
N SER A 95 0.77 -19.86 13.51
CA SER A 95 0.84 -21.33 13.38
C SER A 95 -0.19 -21.92 12.42
N SER A 96 -0.73 -21.11 11.51
CA SER A 96 -1.76 -21.50 10.54
C SER A 96 -1.25 -22.43 9.45
N ASP A 97 -2.17 -23.22 8.88
CA ASP A 97 -1.88 -24.11 7.78
C ASP A 97 -1.49 -23.34 6.49
N HIS A 98 -0.75 -24.00 5.60
CA HIS A 98 -0.37 -23.45 4.31
C HIS A 98 -1.55 -23.28 3.33
N LEU A 99 -2.68 -23.94 3.53
CA LEU A 99 -3.86 -23.76 2.70
C LEU A 99 -4.87 -22.77 3.29
N GLU A 100 -4.70 -22.39 4.56
CA GLU A 100 -5.65 -21.51 5.25
C GLU A 100 -5.70 -20.11 4.61
N HIS A 101 -6.92 -19.60 4.44
CA HIS A 101 -7.13 -18.26 3.90
C HIS A 101 -6.51 -17.19 4.82
N CYS A 102 -5.63 -16.34 4.27
CA CYS A 102 -4.97 -15.32 5.08
C CYS A 102 -5.84 -14.09 5.38
N ARG A 103 -6.95 -13.84 4.67
CA ARG A 103 -7.80 -12.66 4.93
C ARG A 103 -8.31 -12.64 6.38
N PRO A 104 -8.88 -13.73 6.93
CA PRO A 104 -9.18 -13.83 8.36
C PRO A 104 -8.00 -13.53 9.28
N ILE A 105 -6.79 -13.99 8.92
CA ILE A 105 -5.57 -13.77 9.71
C ILE A 105 -5.19 -12.28 9.75
N PHE A 106 -5.22 -11.59 8.61
CA PHE A 106 -4.99 -10.13 8.54
C PHE A 106 -5.98 -9.38 9.45
N LYS A 107 -7.27 -9.76 9.42
CA LYS A 107 -8.30 -9.16 10.28
C LYS A 107 -8.02 -9.43 11.76
N ARG A 108 -7.72 -10.69 12.13
CA ARG A 108 -7.45 -11.12 13.52
C ARG A 108 -6.27 -10.37 14.12
N LEU A 109 -5.17 -10.25 13.37
CA LEU A 109 -3.96 -9.59 13.83
C LEU A 109 -3.99 -8.07 13.66
N ARG A 110 -5.04 -7.52 13.04
CA ARG A 110 -5.18 -6.11 12.67
C ARG A 110 -3.98 -5.56 11.89
N VAL A 111 -3.49 -6.38 10.95
CA VAL A 111 -2.36 -6.03 10.07
C VAL A 111 -2.89 -5.62 8.71
N LEU A 112 -2.38 -4.51 8.17
CA LEU A 112 -2.67 -4.11 6.80
C LEU A 112 -1.84 -4.90 5.79
N THR A 113 -2.47 -5.25 4.67
CA THR A 113 -1.77 -5.77 3.49
C THR A 113 -0.90 -4.67 2.88
N VAL A 114 0.08 -5.01 2.05
CA VAL A 114 0.91 -4.02 1.33
C VAL A 114 0.05 -3.04 0.53
N GLN A 115 -1.02 -3.52 -0.10
CA GLN A 115 -1.96 -2.69 -0.84
C GLN A 115 -2.81 -1.83 0.09
N GLY A 116 -3.31 -2.38 1.20
CA GLY A 116 -4.01 -1.60 2.22
C GLY A 116 -3.11 -0.51 2.80
N GLN A 117 -1.84 -0.80 3.05
CA GLN A 117 -0.87 0.19 3.53
C GLN A 117 -0.64 1.30 2.49
N TYR A 118 -0.49 0.97 1.21
CA TYR A 118 -0.37 1.95 0.16
C TYR A 118 -1.60 2.87 0.08
N VAL A 119 -2.80 2.29 0.09
CA VAL A 119 -4.08 3.05 0.07
C VAL A 119 -4.18 3.96 1.29
N MET A 120 -3.88 3.44 2.48
CA MET A 120 -3.88 4.21 3.72
C MET A 120 -2.96 5.44 3.62
N ASN A 121 -1.69 5.22 3.27
CA ASN A 121 -0.72 6.31 3.17
C ASN A 121 -1.12 7.32 2.09
N SER A 122 -1.67 6.84 0.97
CA SER A 122 -2.11 7.70 -0.14
C SER A 122 -3.24 8.62 0.28
N LEU A 123 -4.25 8.08 0.97
CA LEU A 123 -5.39 8.84 1.44
C LEU A 123 -5.02 9.83 2.53
N ILE A 124 -4.17 9.43 3.49
CA ILE A 124 -3.66 10.34 4.53
C ILE A 124 -2.87 11.48 3.89
N TYR A 125 -1.97 11.18 2.95
CA TYR A 125 -1.16 12.20 2.29
C TYR A 125 -2.04 13.25 1.60
N VAL A 126 -3.04 12.82 0.84
CA VAL A 126 -3.96 13.74 0.17
C VAL A 126 -4.76 14.56 1.19
N LYS A 127 -5.20 13.97 2.29
CA LYS A 127 -5.96 14.68 3.34
C LYS A 127 -5.12 15.74 4.05
N GLU A 128 -3.86 15.43 4.36
CA GLU A 128 -2.93 16.36 5.03
C GLU A 128 -2.48 17.49 4.10
N ASN A 129 -2.45 17.26 2.79
CA ASN A 129 -1.99 18.19 1.78
C ASN A 129 -3.12 18.67 0.86
N GLU A 130 -4.36 18.69 1.35
CA GLU A 130 -5.54 19.02 0.55
C GLU A 130 -5.40 20.38 -0.15
N SER A 131 -4.74 21.34 0.49
CA SER A 131 -4.45 22.67 -0.06
C SER A 131 -3.50 22.68 -1.25
N LEU A 132 -2.64 21.67 -1.41
CA LEU A 132 -1.73 21.56 -2.56
C LEU A 132 -2.47 21.10 -3.83
N PHE A 133 -3.64 20.49 -3.66
CA PHE A 133 -4.46 20.00 -4.75
C PHE A 133 -5.58 21.02 -5.02
N GLY A 134 -5.43 21.85 -6.07
CA GLY A 134 -6.51 22.74 -6.50
C GLY A 134 -7.80 21.95 -6.77
N ARG A 135 -8.97 22.56 -6.54
CA ARG A 135 -10.26 21.87 -6.75
C ARG A 135 -10.71 22.06 -8.19
N ARG A 136 -11.54 21.14 -8.71
CA ARG A 136 -12.05 21.25 -10.09
C ARG A 136 -12.87 22.52 -10.32
N GLN A 137 -13.58 22.98 -9.30
CA GLN A 137 -14.30 24.27 -9.30
C GLN A 137 -13.38 25.48 -9.53
N ASP A 138 -12.08 25.40 -9.17
CA ASP A 138 -11.14 26.52 -9.33
C ASP A 138 -10.62 26.63 -10.77
N VAL A 139 -10.86 25.60 -11.60
CA VAL A 139 -10.38 25.50 -12.99
C VAL A 139 -11.52 25.70 -14.00
N HIS A 140 -12.77 25.44 -13.62
CA HIS A 140 -13.93 25.54 -14.52
C HIS A 140 -15.04 26.41 -13.91
N GLY A 141 -15.44 27.47 -14.62
CA GLY A 141 -16.48 28.42 -14.19
C GLY A 141 -17.93 27.94 -14.29
N TYR A 142 -18.17 26.63 -14.47
CA TYR A 142 -19.51 26.06 -14.57
C TYR A 142 -19.67 24.85 -13.65
N ASN A 143 -20.84 24.72 -13.01
CA ASN A 143 -21.14 23.68 -12.04
C ASN A 143 -21.18 22.29 -12.70
N THR A 144 -20.16 21.46 -12.42
CA THR A 144 -20.16 20.04 -12.79
C THR A 144 -20.51 19.18 -11.57
N ARG A 145 -21.08 17.98 -11.80
CA ARG A 145 -21.43 17.03 -10.73
C ARG A 145 -20.24 16.63 -9.82
N HIS A 146 -19.01 16.89 -10.28
CA HIS A 146 -17.74 16.62 -9.59
C HIS A 146 -16.99 17.90 -9.18
N ALA A 147 -17.67 19.05 -9.08
CA ALA A 147 -17.03 20.34 -8.82
C ALA A 147 -16.21 20.37 -7.51
N LYS A 148 -16.63 19.61 -6.50
CA LYS A 148 -15.96 19.47 -5.19
C LYS A 148 -14.78 18.49 -5.19
N ASP A 149 -14.55 17.75 -6.28
CA ASP A 149 -13.44 16.81 -6.36
C ASP A 149 -12.11 17.55 -6.56
N LEU A 150 -11.04 16.95 -6.03
CA LEU A 150 -9.69 17.46 -6.25
C LEU A 150 -9.35 17.35 -7.73
N ASN A 151 -8.65 18.37 -8.25
CA ASN A 151 -8.23 18.39 -9.63
C ASN A 151 -7.19 17.28 -9.86
N THR A 152 -7.47 16.44 -10.84
CA THR A 152 -6.59 15.34 -11.22
C THR A 152 -5.66 15.81 -12.30
N LEU A 153 -4.35 15.72 -12.08
CA LEU A 153 -3.35 16.00 -13.11
C LEU A 153 -3.60 15.11 -14.33
N LYS A 154 -3.69 15.72 -15.51
CA LYS A 154 -3.83 14.98 -16.77
C LYS A 154 -2.44 14.51 -17.21
N CYS A 155 -2.22 13.20 -17.23
CA CYS A 155 -1.02 12.61 -17.81
C CYS A 155 -1.37 11.72 -19.00
N ARG A 156 -0.51 11.76 -20.03
CA ARG A 156 -0.70 10.98 -21.27
C ARG A 156 -0.47 9.48 -21.08
N LEU A 157 0.47 9.11 -20.20
CA LEU A 157 0.89 7.72 -20.02
C LEU A 157 0.15 7.05 -18.87
N SER A 158 -0.34 5.82 -19.10
CA SER A 158 -1.00 4.99 -18.07
C SER A 158 -0.10 4.78 -16.84
N LYS A 159 1.21 4.59 -17.03
CA LYS A 159 2.18 4.48 -15.92
C LYS A 159 2.16 5.70 -15.00
N SER A 160 2.19 6.91 -15.57
CA SER A 160 2.11 8.17 -14.80
C SER A 160 0.73 8.36 -14.15
N LEU A 161 -0.34 7.90 -14.80
CA LEU A 161 -1.70 7.97 -14.25
C LEU A 161 -1.91 7.03 -13.06
N ASN A 162 -1.12 5.96 -12.96
CA ASN A 162 -1.17 4.96 -11.91
C ASN A 162 -0.09 5.18 -10.84
N SER A 163 0.83 6.13 -11.07
CA SER A 163 1.82 6.51 -10.07
C SER A 163 1.25 7.54 -9.10
N PHE A 164 1.88 7.62 -7.93
CA PHE A 164 1.72 8.74 -7.03
C PHE A 164 2.21 10.04 -7.73
N PRO A 165 1.55 11.21 -7.51
CA PRO A 165 0.40 11.47 -6.64
C PRO A 165 -0.97 11.23 -7.29
N ILE A 166 -1.03 10.97 -8.60
CA ILE A 166 -2.29 10.91 -9.36
C ILE A 166 -3.21 9.79 -8.88
N ALA A 167 -2.65 8.60 -8.65
CA ALA A 167 -3.40 7.47 -8.10
C ALA A 167 -3.99 7.80 -6.71
N ALA A 168 -3.26 8.53 -5.87
CA ALA A 168 -3.74 8.92 -4.54
C ALA A 168 -4.93 9.88 -4.62
N VAL A 169 -4.88 10.87 -5.53
CA VAL A 169 -5.99 11.80 -5.75
C VAL A 169 -7.23 11.08 -6.29
N LYS A 170 -7.05 10.11 -7.21
CA LYS A 170 -8.17 9.28 -7.70
C LYS A 170 -8.82 8.48 -6.56
N LEU A 171 -8.01 7.82 -5.73
CA LEU A 171 -8.48 7.08 -4.56
C LEU A 171 -9.20 7.98 -3.56
N TYR A 172 -8.74 9.22 -3.37
CA TYR A 172 -9.40 10.18 -2.48
C TYR A 172 -10.75 10.63 -3.04
N ASN A 173 -10.81 10.93 -4.35
CA ASN A 173 -12.04 11.35 -5.01
C ASN A 173 -13.10 10.24 -5.10
N SER A 174 -12.71 8.96 -5.04
CA SER A 174 -13.68 7.86 -4.94
C SER A 174 -14.34 7.74 -3.56
N LEU A 175 -13.87 8.47 -2.55
CA LEU A 175 -14.48 8.44 -1.21
C LEU A 175 -15.74 9.31 -1.16
N PRO A 176 -16.78 8.87 -0.41
CA PRO A 176 -17.96 9.69 -0.13
C PRO A 176 -17.58 11.02 0.52
N GLU A 177 -18.34 12.07 0.21
CA GLU A 177 -18.14 13.41 0.77
C GLU A 177 -18.21 13.41 2.31
N SER A 178 -19.06 12.56 2.89
CA SER A 178 -19.18 12.38 4.34
C SER A 178 -17.86 11.94 5.01
N ILE A 179 -17.07 11.10 4.34
CA ILE A 179 -15.75 10.66 4.82
C ILE A 179 -14.72 11.77 4.57
N ARG A 180 -14.72 12.37 3.37
CA ARG A 180 -13.78 13.45 3.02
C ARG A 180 -13.87 14.66 3.95
N ASN A 181 -15.06 14.99 4.42
CA ASN A 181 -15.30 16.14 5.30
C ASN A 181 -14.97 15.87 6.79
N MET A 182 -14.58 14.64 7.15
CA MET A 182 -14.13 14.35 8.52
C MET A 182 -12.82 15.08 8.83
N ASN A 183 -12.59 15.36 10.11
CA ASN A 183 -11.29 15.83 10.57
C ASN A 183 -10.22 14.72 10.37
N THR A 184 -8.95 15.11 10.31
CA THR A 184 -7.84 14.20 9.96
C THR A 184 -7.74 12.97 10.87
N ILE A 185 -8.04 13.12 12.16
CA ILE A 185 -7.99 12.02 13.13
C ILE A 185 -9.08 11.00 12.83
N LYS A 186 -10.35 11.44 12.76
CA LYS A 186 -11.51 10.59 12.46
C LYS A 186 -11.40 9.97 11.06
N PHE A 187 -10.87 10.72 10.09
CA PHE A 187 -10.60 10.22 8.75
C PHE A 187 -9.61 9.05 8.81
N LYS A 188 -8.47 9.22 9.45
CA LYS A 188 -7.45 8.17 9.60
C LYS A 188 -8.01 6.92 10.27
N GLU A 189 -8.78 7.09 11.35
CA GLU A 189 -9.45 5.99 12.06
C GLU A 189 -10.48 5.27 11.18
N ALA A 190 -11.31 6.01 10.43
CA ALA A 190 -12.31 5.45 9.54
C ALA A 190 -11.66 4.62 8.42
N ILE A 191 -10.63 5.16 7.76
CA ILE A 191 -9.87 4.44 6.74
C ILE A 191 -9.20 3.19 7.33
N TRP A 192 -8.58 3.33 8.51
CA TRP A 192 -7.88 2.21 9.17
C TRP A 192 -8.83 1.08 9.53
N SER A 193 -10.00 1.41 10.10
CA SER A 193 -11.04 0.46 10.46
C SER A 193 -11.57 -0.29 9.24
N ARG A 194 -11.81 0.42 8.13
CA ARG A 194 -12.26 -0.21 6.87
C ARG A 194 -11.21 -1.13 6.27
N LEU A 195 -9.97 -0.69 6.14
CA LEU A 195 -8.90 -1.50 5.56
C LEU A 195 -8.52 -2.72 6.43
N THR A 196 -8.70 -2.60 7.74
CA THR A 196 -8.45 -3.72 8.67
C THR A 196 -9.59 -4.73 8.66
N SER A 197 -10.85 -4.27 8.57
CA SER A 197 -12.02 -5.15 8.48
C SER A 197 -12.19 -5.81 7.11
N ARG A 198 -11.67 -5.19 6.05
CA ARG A 198 -11.62 -5.71 4.68
C ARG A 198 -10.18 -5.63 4.13
N PRO A 199 -9.32 -6.64 4.38
CA PRO A 199 -7.97 -6.67 3.83
C PRO A 199 -8.00 -6.81 2.31
N ILE A 200 -7.36 -5.88 1.59
CA ILE A 200 -7.34 -5.81 0.11
C ILE A 200 -6.05 -6.43 -0.43
N TYR A 201 -6.10 -7.25 -1.48
CA TYR A 201 -4.91 -7.88 -2.08
C TYR A 201 -4.44 -7.21 -3.37
N ALA A 202 -5.32 -6.51 -4.08
CA ALA A 202 -5.00 -5.73 -5.27
C ALA A 202 -5.79 -4.42 -5.32
N LEU A 203 -5.21 -3.36 -5.90
CA LEU A 203 -5.91 -2.07 -6.06
C LEU A 203 -7.16 -2.19 -6.93
N LYS A 204 -7.17 -3.12 -7.89
CA LYS A 204 -8.34 -3.41 -8.73
C LYS A 204 -9.59 -3.78 -7.92
N GLU A 205 -9.43 -4.40 -6.74
CA GLU A 205 -10.58 -4.71 -5.87
C GLU A 205 -11.35 -3.46 -5.43
N LEU A 206 -10.74 -2.27 -5.47
CA LEU A 206 -11.39 -1.00 -5.15
C LEU A 206 -12.16 -0.40 -6.33
N GLU A 207 -11.89 -0.85 -7.56
CA GLU A 207 -12.66 -0.47 -8.75
C GLU A 207 -13.99 -1.24 -8.79
N ASP A 208 -13.94 -2.53 -8.46
CA ASP A 208 -15.09 -3.42 -8.46
C ASP A 208 -15.98 -3.23 -7.21
N ASP A 209 -15.36 -2.97 -6.05
CA ASP A 209 -16.04 -2.80 -4.77
C ASP A 209 -15.37 -1.67 -3.98
N PRO A 210 -15.89 -0.42 -4.08
CA PRO A 210 -15.33 0.76 -3.43
C PRO A 210 -15.10 0.60 -1.92
N LEU A 211 -14.20 1.41 -1.35
CA LEU A 211 -13.85 1.30 0.08
C LEU A 211 -15.03 1.64 1.02
N PHE A 212 -15.97 2.48 0.55
CA PHE A 212 -17.17 2.93 1.26
C PHE A 212 -18.38 2.95 0.33
#